data_AF-A0A358M421-F1
#
_entry.id   AF-A0A358M421-F1
#
_cell.length_a   1.000
_cell.length_b   1.000
_cell.length_c   1.000
_cell.angle_alpha   90.00
_cell.angle_beta   90.00
_cell.angle_gamma   90.00
#
_symmetry.space_group_name_H-M   'P 1'
#
loop_
_entity.id
_entity.type
_entity.pdbx_description
1 polymer ?
#
loop_
_entity_poly.entity_id
_entity_poly.type
_entity_poly.pdbx_seq_one_letter_code
_entity_poly.pdbx_strand_id
1 'polypeptide(L)' 'MSNIYETLVERGIIAQCTNEEKVKEILDHEQVPFYVGFDPTADSLHIGHFVQIMVMAHMQAVGRR' A
#
# COMPACT_ATOMS: atom_id res chain seq x y z
N MET A 1 -14.58 -9.57 6.06
CA MET A 1 -13.61 -9.20 5.00
C MET A 1 -12.28 -9.03 5.69
N SER A 2 -11.19 -9.64 5.21
CA SER A 2 -9.87 -9.44 5.81
C SER A 2 -9.42 -8.00 5.56
N ASN A 3 -8.85 -7.37 6.59
CA ASN A 3 -8.32 -6.00 6.50
C ASN A 3 -7.24 -5.99 5.40
N ILE A 4 -7.21 -4.96 4.55
CA ILE A 4 -6.24 -4.88 3.45
C ILE A 4 -4.79 -4.98 3.95
N TYR A 5 -4.52 -4.48 5.17
CA TYR A 5 -3.23 -4.60 5.82
C TYR A 5 -2.81 -6.08 5.98
N GLU A 6 -3.72 -6.94 6.44
CA GLU A 6 -3.45 -8.37 6.61
C GLU A 6 -3.11 -9.02 5.27
N THR A 7 -3.84 -8.68 4.20
CA THR A 7 -3.53 -9.17 2.85
C THR A 7 -2.12 -8.75 2.39
N LEU A 8 -1.68 -7.53 2.71
CA LEU A 8 -0.32 -7.06 2.38
C LEU A 8 0.75 -7.77 3.20
N VAL A 9 0.46 -8.11 4.46
CA VAL A 9 1.33 -8.91 5.33
C VAL A 9 1.43 -10.36 4.83
N GLU A 10 0.31 -11.01 4.53
CA GLU A 10 0.26 -12.38 4.00
C GLU A 10 1.04 -12.53 2.68
N ARG A 11 1.04 -11.48 1.85
CA ARG A 11 1.81 -11.42 0.60
C ARG A 11 3.29 -11.09 0.80
N GLY A 12 3.73 -10.79 2.02
CA GLY A 12 5.11 -10.46 2.34
C GLY A 12 5.56 -9.09 1.82
N ILE A 13 4.65 -8.13 1.64
CA ILE A 13 4.93 -6.82 1.03
C ILE A 13 5.26 -5.75 2.08
N ILE A 14 4.85 -5.95 3.34
CA ILE A 14 5.14 -5.04 4.45
C ILE A 14 6.51 -5.36 5.04
N ALA A 15 7.46 -4.44 4.87
CA ALA A 15 8.76 -4.52 5.53
C ALA A 15 8.74 -3.90 6.93
N GLN A 16 8.11 -2.73 7.07
CA GLN A 16 8.01 -1.97 8.32
C GLN A 16 6.71 -1.17 8.36
N CYS A 17 6.24 -0.87 9.56
CA CYS A 17 5.07 -0.04 9.80
C CYS A 17 5.34 0.88 11.00
N THR A 18 4.90 2.14 10.91
CA THR A 18 5.12 3.14 11.97
C THR A 18 4.32 2.83 13.23
N ASN A 19 3.06 2.42 13.06
CA ASN A 19 2.18 1.94 14.12
C ASN A 19 1.16 0.98 13.50
N GLU A 20 1.38 -0.31 13.67
CA GLU A 20 0.57 -1.36 13.06
C GLU A 20 -0.89 -1.33 13.53
N GLU A 21 -1.13 -1.18 14.83
CA GLU A 21 -2.49 -1.15 15.39
C GLU A 21 -3.31 0.00 14.81
N LYS A 22 -2.74 1.21 14.81
CA LYS A 22 -3.42 2.41 14.30
C LYS A 22 -3.62 2.34 12.78
N VAL A 23 -2.67 1.79 12.04
CA VAL A 23 -2.81 1.61 10.59
C VAL A 23 -3.93 0.63 10.27
N LYS A 24 -4.05 -0.49 11.00
CA LYS A 24 -5.17 -1.44 10.84
C LYS A 24 -6.51 -0.76 11.09
N GLU A 25 -6.64 -0.03 12.20
CA GLU A 25 -7.85 0.72 12.55
C GLU A 25 -8.26 1.71 11.44
N ILE A 26 -7.32 2.53 10.99
CA ILE A 26 -7.52 3.50 9.90
C ILE A 26 -7.98 2.80 8.62
N LEU A 27 -7.34 1.68 8.28
CA LEU A 27 -7.64 0.90 7.08
C LEU A 27 -8.92 0.07 7.19
N ASP A 28 -9.54 -0.06 8.35
CA ASP A 28 -10.86 -0.70 8.52
C ASP A 28 -12.02 0.31 8.44
N HIS A 29 -11.83 1.53 8.96
CA HIS A 29 -12.95 2.44 9.20
C HIS A 29 -13.11 3.59 8.20
N GLU A 30 -12.03 4.05 7.55
CA GLU A 30 -12.05 5.33 6.82
C GLU A 30 -11.56 5.21 5.38
N GLN A 31 -12.18 5.91 4.42
CA GLN A 31 -11.57 6.14 3.10
C GLN A 31 -10.34 7.02 3.28
N VAL A 32 -9.18 6.38 3.29
CA VAL A 32 -7.91 7.04 3.62
C VAL A 32 -7.19 7.40 2.35
N PRO A 33 -6.83 8.69 2.16
CA PRO A 33 -5.95 9.10 1.09
C PRO A 33 -4.55 8.54 1.31
N PHE A 34 -3.94 7.95 0.29
CA PHE A 34 -2.55 7.49 0.32
C PHE A 34 -1.78 7.98 -0.90
N TYR A 35 -0.45 7.94 -0.83
CA TYR A 35 0.40 8.23 -1.98
C TYR A 35 1.68 7.39 -1.94
N VAL A 36 2.27 7.21 -3.11
CA VAL A 36 3.63 6.69 -3.29
C VAL A 36 4.38 7.71 -4.13
N GLY A 37 5.57 8.11 -3.67
CA GLY A 37 6.45 9.00 -4.41
C GLY A 37 7.32 8.24 -5.40
N PHE A 38 7.44 8.77 -6.62
CA PHE A 38 8.39 8.31 -7.64
C PHE A 38 9.20 9.50 -8.13
N ASP A 39 10.51 9.49 -7.90
CA ASP A 39 11.38 10.52 -8.45
C ASP A 39 11.74 10.16 -9.91
N PRO A 40 11.58 11.09 -10.88
CA PRO A 40 11.83 10.84 -12.30
C PRO A 40 13.34 10.84 -12.60
N THR A 41 14.04 9.83 -12.10
CA THR A 41 15.49 9.66 -12.22
C THR A 41 15.92 9.01 -13.55
N ALA A 42 14.96 8.50 -14.32
CA ALA A 42 15.16 7.88 -15.63
C ALA A 42 13.96 8.16 -16.55
N ASP A 43 14.07 7.75 -17.80
CA ASP A 43 13.02 7.87 -18.84
C ASP A 43 11.83 6.91 -18.63
N SER A 44 11.99 5.88 -17.79
CA SER A 44 10.95 4.90 -17.51
C SER A 44 11.08 4.29 -16.12
N LEU A 45 9.95 3.81 -15.57
CA LEU A 45 9.96 2.95 -14.40
C LEU A 45 10.38 1.54 -14.80
N HIS A 46 11.22 0.92 -13.99
CA HIS A 46 11.59 -0.49 -14.12
C HIS A 46 10.95 -1.38 -13.04
N ILE A 47 11.19 -2.69 -13.10
CA ILE A 47 10.62 -3.70 -12.20
C ILE A 47 10.81 -3.41 -10.70
N GLY A 48 11.87 -2.69 -10.29
CA GLY A 48 12.06 -2.25 -8.90
C GLY A 48 10.89 -1.43 -8.32
N HIS A 49 10.10 -0.76 -9.15
CA HIS A 49 8.92 0.02 -8.73
C HIS A 49 7.65 -0.83 -8.58
N PHE A 50 7.67 -2.07 -9.08
CA PHE A 50 6.49 -2.92 -9.19
C PHE A 50 5.85 -3.21 -7.83
N VAL A 51 6.66 -3.43 -6.80
CA VAL A 51 6.16 -3.70 -5.45
C VAL A 51 5.29 -2.56 -4.94
N GLN A 52 5.74 -1.32 -5.11
CA GLN A 52 4.98 -0.14 -4.66
C GLN A 52 3.71 0.03 -5.50
N ILE A 53 3.78 -0.15 -6.82
CA ILE A 53 2.60 -0.11 -7.71
C ILE A 53 1.56 -1.16 -7.29
N MET A 54 1.99 -2.37 -6.91
CA MET A 54 1.08 -3.41 -6.44
C MET A 54 0.40 -3.04 -5.12
N VAL A 55 1.11 -2.40 -4.18
CA VAL A 55 0.48 -1.87 -2.97
C VAL A 55 -0.61 -0.86 -3.33
N MET A 56 -0.34 0.07 -4.25
CA MET A 56 -1.34 1.05 -4.71
C MET A 56 -2.57 0.35 -5.33
N ALA A 57 -2.35 -0.67 -6.16
CA ALA A 57 -3.44 -1.43 -6.79
C ALA A 57 -4.30 -2.17 -5.75
N HIS A 58 -3.68 -2.77 -4.73
CA HIS A 58 -4.38 -3.44 -3.63
C HIS A 58 -5.22 -2.45 -2.80
N MET A 59 -4.66 -1.27 -2.51
CA MET A 59 -5.36 -0.20 -1.79
C MET A 59 -6.56 0.34 -2.61
N GLN A 60 -6.37 0.54 -3.92
CA GLN A 60 -7.44 1.01 -4.81
C GLN A 60 -8.56 -0.03 -4.98
N ALA A 61 -8.22 -1.33 -5.01
CA ALA A 61 -9.19 -2.43 -5.16
C ALA A 61 -10.21 -2.50 -4.01
N VAL A 62 -9.85 -1.99 -2.82
CA VAL A 62 -10.75 -1.88 -1.66
C VAL A 62 -11.36 -0.47 -1.51
N GLY A 63 -11.28 0.36 -2.55
CA GLY A 63 -11.94 1.66 -2.62
C GLY A 63 -11.20 2.80 -1.91
N ARG A 64 -9.90 2.65 -1.62
CA ARG A 64 -9.05 3.76 -1.12
C ARG A 64 -8.55 4.62 -2.29
N ARG A 65 -8.16 5.86 -2.00
CA ARG A 65 -7.72 6.84 -2.99
C ARG A 65 -6.35 7.42 -2.70
#